data_AF-A0A933F2G4-F1
#
_entry.id   AF-A0A933F2G4-F1
#
_cell.length_a   1.000
_cell.length_b   1.000
_cell.length_c   1.000
_cell.angle_alpha   90.00
_cell.angle_beta   90.00
_cell.angle_gamma   90.00
#
_symmetry.space_group_name_H-M   'P 1'
#
loop_
_entity.id
_entity.type
_entity.pdbx_description
1 polymer ?
#
loop_
_entity_poly.entity_id
_entity_poly.type
_entity_poly.pdbx_seq_one_letter_code
_entity_poly.pdbx_strand_id
1 'polypeptide(L)'
;MSMILAFSGCGGSVPRTSVNPDETPSGIAIGGRFITGTGETRAGSISVMLRGEGGRERAVYRVPVDSQRPMVYALEPGKYALSEPRSSLGSAQDRIRVEFDGRSYDAPFPRDFLRKPPVELEAGKVLCLGAVEAKLISGLPGREPSLTIRLDDSFATRRELLERLIKDMVDPSVPAQHRNNLLSWSRSLNRSFSELLAEEKKPTRP
;
A
#
# COMPACT_ATOMS: atom_id res chain seq x y z
N MET A 1 -5.06 -1.27 -35.95
CA MET A 1 -5.02 -2.70 -35.60
C MET A 1 -3.99 -2.84 -34.49
N SER A 2 -4.41 -2.58 -33.25
CA SER A 2 -3.50 -2.45 -32.11
C SER A 2 -3.35 -3.79 -31.42
N MET A 3 -2.13 -4.29 -31.40
CA MET A 3 -1.74 -5.58 -30.87
C MET A 3 -1.82 -5.54 -29.34
N ILE A 4 -2.78 -6.28 -28.78
CA ILE A 4 -2.89 -6.55 -27.35
C ILE A 4 -1.76 -7.53 -27.00
N LEU A 5 -0.69 -7.03 -26.38
CA LEU A 5 0.31 -7.87 -25.73
C LEU A 5 -0.28 -8.39 -24.41
N ALA A 6 -1.00 -9.50 -24.49
CA ALA A 6 -1.35 -10.32 -23.34
C ALA A 6 -0.09 -11.05 -22.84
N PHE A 7 0.74 -10.37 -22.07
CA PHE A 7 1.76 -11.02 -21.25
C PHE A 7 1.09 -11.59 -19.99
N SER A 8 0.56 -12.81 -20.11
CA SER A 8 0.21 -13.68 -18.99
C SER A 8 1.48 -14.21 -18.34
N GLY A 9 2.18 -13.34 -17.60
CA GLY A 9 3.13 -13.72 -16.56
C GLY A 9 2.49 -13.38 -15.21
N CYS A 10 1.99 -14.38 -14.49
CA CYS A 10 1.24 -14.21 -13.24
C CYS A 10 2.13 -13.78 -12.04
N GLY A 11 2.74 -12.60 -12.13
CA GLY A 11 3.48 -11.93 -11.05
C GLY A 11 2.64 -10.94 -10.23
N GLY A 12 1.31 -10.95 -10.42
CA GLY A 12 0.32 -10.03 -9.88
C GLY A 12 0.07 -8.81 -10.78
N SER A 13 -1.17 -8.32 -10.82
CA SER A 13 -1.56 -7.10 -11.55
C SER A 13 -1.34 -5.87 -10.70
N VAL A 14 -0.96 -4.73 -11.29
CA VAL A 14 -0.94 -3.46 -10.54
C VAL A 14 -2.37 -2.92 -10.48
N PRO A 15 -2.94 -2.67 -9.29
CA PRO A 15 -4.29 -2.15 -9.19
C PRO A 15 -4.38 -0.74 -9.77
N ARG A 16 -5.54 -0.40 -10.32
CA ARG A 16 -5.79 0.93 -10.87
C ARG A 16 -5.84 1.95 -9.73
N THR A 17 -5.55 3.21 -10.03
CA THR A 17 -5.59 4.31 -9.05
C THR A 17 -6.72 5.29 -9.33
N SER A 18 -7.18 5.34 -10.59
CA SER A 18 -8.42 5.99 -11.00
C SER A 18 -9.58 5.01 -10.97
N VAL A 19 -10.77 5.52 -10.71
CA VAL A 19 -12.03 4.77 -10.74
C VAL A 19 -13.03 5.41 -11.67
N ASN A 20 -13.78 4.55 -12.35
CA ASN A 20 -14.86 4.98 -13.22
C ASN A 20 -16.05 5.42 -12.33
N PRO A 21 -16.64 6.61 -12.55
CA PRO A 21 -17.83 7.05 -11.81
C PRO A 21 -19.01 6.07 -11.83
N ASP A 22 -19.08 5.21 -12.86
CA ASP A 22 -20.15 4.22 -13.04
C ASP A 22 -19.91 2.91 -12.26
N GLU A 23 -18.72 2.71 -11.69
CA GLU A 23 -18.39 1.57 -10.83
C GLU A 23 -18.61 1.94 -9.37
N THR A 24 -19.00 0.99 -8.51
CA THR A 24 -19.06 1.18 -7.04
C THR A 24 -17.71 0.80 -6.45
N PRO A 25 -16.71 1.69 -6.45
CA PRO A 25 -15.33 1.26 -6.37
C PRO A 25 -14.93 1.06 -4.92
N SER A 26 -14.18 0.01 -4.64
CA SER A 26 -13.54 -0.17 -3.34
C SER A 26 -12.06 0.17 -3.43
N GLY A 27 -11.52 0.76 -2.37
CA GLY A 27 -10.16 1.26 -2.35
C GLY A 27 -9.36 0.78 -1.16
N ILE A 28 -8.06 0.55 -1.36
CA ILE A 28 -7.10 0.43 -0.26
C ILE A 28 -6.17 1.63 -0.27
N ALA A 29 -6.15 2.36 0.84
CA ALA A 29 -5.19 3.43 1.11
C ALA A 29 -3.98 2.88 1.84
N ILE A 30 -2.79 3.18 1.31
CA ILE A 30 -1.51 2.74 1.89
C ILE A 30 -0.44 3.82 1.68
N GLY A 31 0.38 4.04 2.70
CA GLY A 31 1.52 4.97 2.66
C GLY A 31 2.85 4.25 2.83
N GLY A 32 3.95 4.96 2.58
CA GLY A 32 5.30 4.47 2.80
C GLY A 32 6.11 5.41 3.69
N ARG A 33 6.86 4.85 4.63
CA ARG A 33 7.81 5.57 5.50
C ARG A 33 9.19 4.92 5.38
N PHE A 34 10.16 5.65 4.85
CA PHE A 34 11.46 5.08 4.50
C PHE A 34 12.55 5.78 5.30
N ILE A 35 13.21 5.05 6.18
CA ILE A 35 14.13 5.60 7.18
C ILE A 35 15.54 5.08 6.91
N THR A 36 16.50 6.00 6.85
CA THR A 36 17.94 5.72 6.71
C THR A 36 18.69 6.12 7.98
N GLY A 37 20.00 5.90 8.01
CA GLY A 37 20.86 6.40 9.08
C GLY A 37 20.86 7.92 9.24
N THR A 38 20.45 8.68 8.22
CA THR A 38 20.35 10.15 8.26
C THR A 38 18.94 10.66 8.53
N GLY A 39 17.96 9.78 8.71
CA GLY A 39 16.55 10.12 8.92
C GLY A 39 15.62 9.62 7.81
N GLU A 40 14.40 10.14 7.77
CA GLU A 40 13.41 9.78 6.75
C GLU A 40 13.78 10.33 5.37
N THR A 41 13.77 9.47 4.35
CA THR A 41 14.03 9.84 2.95
C THR A 41 12.73 9.99 2.17
N ARG A 42 12.77 10.90 1.18
CA ARG A 42 11.71 11.09 0.18
C ARG A 42 11.97 10.32 -1.12
N ALA A 43 13.04 9.54 -1.20
CA ALA A 43 13.36 8.70 -2.34
C ALA A 43 13.33 7.23 -1.94
N GLY A 44 12.21 6.79 -1.37
CA GLY A 44 11.97 5.41 -0.99
C GLY A 44 10.82 4.79 -1.79
N SER A 45 10.99 3.53 -2.21
CA SER A 45 9.88 2.76 -2.80
C SER A 45 9.95 1.26 -2.47
N ILE A 46 8.78 0.63 -2.39
CA ILE A 46 8.59 -0.81 -2.19
C ILE A 46 7.33 -1.27 -2.93
N SER A 47 7.25 -2.54 -3.29
CA SER A 47 6.01 -3.15 -3.76
C SER A 47 5.56 -4.23 -2.78
N VAL A 48 4.34 -4.13 -2.28
CA VAL A 48 3.72 -5.16 -1.44
C VAL A 48 2.69 -5.94 -2.25
N MET A 49 2.45 -7.20 -1.91
CA MET A 49 1.43 -8.01 -2.59
C MET A 49 0.19 -8.16 -1.74
N LEU A 50 -0.97 -7.89 -2.33
CA LEU A 50 -2.28 -8.23 -1.76
C LEU A 50 -2.87 -9.42 -2.50
N ARG A 51 -3.31 -10.43 -1.77
CA ARG A 51 -3.95 -11.62 -2.31
C ARG A 51 -5.41 -11.66 -1.89
N GLY A 52 -6.31 -11.74 -2.86
CA GLY A 52 -7.74 -11.93 -2.61
C GLY A 52 -8.04 -13.33 -2.09
N GLU A 53 -8.91 -13.43 -1.09
CA GLU A 53 -9.49 -14.67 -0.57
C GLU A 53 -10.84 -14.92 -1.24
N GLY A 54 -10.84 -15.55 -2.42
CA GLY A 54 -12.07 -15.98 -3.10
C GLY A 54 -11.84 -16.51 -4.52
N GLY A 55 -12.51 -17.61 -4.89
CA GLY A 55 -12.64 -18.09 -6.28
C GLY A 55 -11.48 -18.93 -6.86
N ARG A 56 -11.72 -19.50 -8.06
CA ARG A 56 -10.78 -20.37 -8.82
C ARG A 56 -9.50 -19.66 -9.28
N GLU A 57 -9.50 -18.33 -9.34
CA GLU A 57 -8.33 -17.50 -9.61
C GLU A 57 -8.19 -16.46 -8.49
N ARG A 58 -7.29 -16.72 -7.53
CA ARG A 58 -6.98 -15.76 -6.47
C ARG A 58 -6.31 -14.54 -7.10
N ALA A 59 -7.01 -13.41 -7.15
CA ALA A 59 -6.44 -12.17 -7.61
C ALA A 59 -5.22 -11.82 -6.75
N VAL A 60 -4.09 -11.51 -7.40
CA VAL A 60 -2.86 -11.07 -6.74
C VAL A 60 -2.55 -9.68 -7.28
N TYR A 61 -2.50 -8.71 -6.38
CA TYR A 61 -2.23 -7.32 -6.72
C TYR A 61 -0.86 -6.91 -6.21
N ARG A 62 -0.03 -6.34 -7.10
CA ARG A 62 1.22 -5.69 -6.74
C ARG A 62 0.94 -4.23 -6.46
N VAL A 63 1.01 -3.84 -5.20
CA VAL A 63 0.71 -2.51 -4.71
C VAL A 63 2.03 -1.74 -4.55
N PRO A 64 2.35 -0.78 -5.43
CA PRO A 64 3.50 0.08 -5.24
C PRO A 64 3.25 1.02 -4.05
N VAL A 65 4.30 1.30 -3.30
CA VAL A 65 4.26 2.17 -2.13
C VAL A 65 5.50 3.04 -2.18
N ASP A 66 5.31 4.35 -2.16
CA ASP A 66 6.39 5.32 -2.22
C ASP A 66 6.36 6.30 -1.03
N SER A 67 7.50 6.89 -0.73
CA SER A 67 7.67 7.84 0.39
C SER A 67 6.95 9.19 0.18
N GLN A 68 6.72 9.57 -1.08
CA GLN A 68 6.27 10.93 -1.41
C GLN A 68 4.76 11.07 -1.48
N ARG A 69 4.06 10.00 -1.84
CA ARG A 69 2.65 10.04 -2.20
C ARG A 69 1.96 8.80 -1.66
N PRO A 70 1.20 8.91 -0.57
CA PRO A 70 0.27 7.85 -0.24
C PRO A 70 -0.73 7.70 -1.38
N MET A 71 -1.16 6.48 -1.65
CA MET A 71 -2.02 6.18 -2.81
C MET A 71 -3.27 5.43 -2.36
N VAL A 72 -4.37 5.63 -3.10
CA VAL A 72 -5.57 4.80 -3.02
C VAL A 72 -5.61 3.90 -4.25
N TYR A 73 -5.70 2.59 -4.02
CA TYR A 73 -5.73 1.59 -5.07
C TYR A 73 -7.13 0.99 -5.18
N ALA A 74 -7.70 1.07 -6.38
CA ALA A 74 -8.97 0.47 -6.73
C ALA A 74 -8.84 -1.06 -6.76
N LEU A 75 -9.70 -1.73 -6.01
CA LEU A 75 -9.77 -3.18 -5.90
C LEU A 75 -11.25 -3.59 -5.90
N GLU A 76 -11.52 -4.82 -6.32
CA GLU A 76 -12.88 -5.36 -6.21
C GLU A 76 -13.23 -5.58 -4.74
N PRO A 77 -14.51 -5.46 -4.35
CA PRO A 77 -14.94 -5.84 -3.01
C PRO A 77 -14.56 -7.30 -2.68
N GLY A 78 -14.05 -7.54 -1.49
CA GLY A 78 -13.59 -8.87 -1.09
C GLY A 78 -12.65 -8.86 0.12
N LYS A 79 -12.10 -10.03 0.44
CA LYS A 79 -11.11 -10.18 1.52
C LYS A 79 -9.71 -10.23 0.95
N TYR A 80 -8.79 -9.49 1.54
CA TYR A 80 -7.42 -9.37 1.05
C TYR A 80 -6.40 -9.59 2.15
N ALA A 81 -5.39 -10.42 1.90
CA ALA A 81 -4.27 -10.63 2.81
C ALA A 81 -2.98 -10.10 2.19
N LEU A 82 -2.09 -9.54 3.01
CA LEU A 82 -0.70 -9.32 2.59
C LEU A 82 -0.05 -10.66 2.30
N SER A 83 0.75 -10.72 1.23
CA SER A 83 1.40 -11.95 0.82
C SER A 83 2.82 -11.71 0.33
N GLU A 84 3.58 -12.80 0.25
CA GLU A 84 4.93 -12.81 -0.29
C GLU A 84 4.97 -12.29 -1.75
N PRO A 85 6.04 -11.58 -2.14
CA PRO A 85 6.31 -11.29 -3.54
C PRO A 85 6.31 -12.56 -4.39
N ARG A 86 5.93 -12.44 -5.66
CA ARG A 86 5.95 -13.56 -6.62
C ARG A 86 6.94 -13.32 -7.73
N SER A 87 7.63 -14.37 -8.16
CA SER A 87 8.46 -14.36 -9.36
C SER A 87 7.61 -14.19 -10.62
N SER A 88 8.27 -13.94 -11.76
CA SER A 88 7.61 -13.92 -13.06
C SER A 88 6.90 -15.24 -13.40
N LEU A 89 7.36 -16.34 -12.81
CA LEU A 89 6.77 -17.68 -12.92
C LEU A 89 5.69 -17.95 -11.86
N GLY A 90 5.37 -16.97 -11.00
CA GLY A 90 4.31 -17.06 -10.00
C GLY A 90 4.70 -17.74 -8.69
N SER A 91 5.96 -18.14 -8.52
CA SER A 91 6.49 -18.74 -7.28
C SER A 91 6.63 -17.69 -6.18
N ALA A 92 6.26 -18.04 -4.95
CA ALA A 92 6.48 -17.17 -3.78
C ALA A 92 7.99 -16.95 -3.57
N GLN A 93 8.36 -15.73 -3.19
CA GLN A 93 9.72 -15.33 -2.83
C GLN A 93 9.76 -14.99 -1.34
N ASP A 94 10.81 -15.47 -0.67
CA ASP A 94 11.09 -15.19 0.73
C ASP A 94 11.81 -13.84 0.95
N ARG A 95 12.08 -13.11 -0.14
CA ARG A 95 12.72 -11.80 -0.13
C ARG A 95 11.83 -10.74 -0.75
N ILE A 96 11.93 -9.53 -0.22
CA ILE A 96 11.30 -8.33 -0.73
C ILE A 96 12.37 -7.29 -1.05
N ARG A 97 12.20 -6.60 -2.17
CA ARG A 97 13.10 -5.56 -2.62
C ARG A 97 12.57 -4.19 -2.23
N VAL A 98 13.45 -3.36 -1.69
CA VAL A 98 13.18 -1.98 -1.31
C VAL A 98 14.23 -1.08 -1.92
N GLU A 99 13.80 0.06 -2.44
CA GLU A 99 14.68 1.07 -3.01
C GLU A 99 14.83 2.25 -2.04
N PHE A 100 16.07 2.70 -1.82
CA PHE A 100 16.41 3.95 -1.15
C PHE A 100 17.39 4.73 -2.02
N ASP A 101 17.05 5.98 -2.35
CA ASP A 101 17.92 6.90 -3.08
C ASP A 101 18.52 6.28 -4.37
N GLY A 102 17.71 5.52 -5.11
CA GLY A 102 18.10 4.82 -6.34
C GLY A 102 18.88 3.51 -6.14
N ARG A 103 19.11 3.08 -4.89
CA ARG A 103 19.79 1.82 -4.55
C ARG A 103 18.78 0.78 -4.08
N SER A 104 18.90 -0.43 -4.63
CA SER A 104 18.05 -1.57 -4.25
C SER A 104 18.68 -2.39 -3.13
N TYR A 105 17.85 -2.77 -2.15
CA TYR A 105 18.19 -3.62 -1.03
C TYR A 105 17.20 -4.78 -0.97
N ASP A 106 17.70 -6.00 -0.89
CA ASP A 106 16.86 -7.18 -0.72
C ASP A 106 16.85 -7.58 0.76
N ALA A 107 15.66 -7.77 1.34
CA ALA A 107 15.48 -8.16 2.73
C ALA A 107 14.58 -9.39 2.84
N PRO A 108 14.67 -10.18 3.93
CA PRO A 108 13.69 -11.22 4.21
C PRO A 108 12.28 -10.63 4.25
N PHE A 109 11.31 -11.34 3.67
CA PHE A 109 9.92 -10.95 3.71
C PHE A 109 9.42 -10.93 5.18
N PRO A 110 8.75 -9.85 5.63
CA PRO A 110 8.31 -9.75 7.02
C PRO A 110 7.25 -10.80 7.34
N ARG A 111 7.57 -11.75 8.22
CA ARG A 111 6.61 -12.78 8.66
C ARG A 111 5.36 -12.20 9.30
N ASP A 112 5.47 -11.01 9.90
CA ASP A 112 4.34 -10.33 10.50
C ASP A 112 3.29 -9.91 9.47
N PHE A 113 3.65 -9.72 8.19
CA PHE A 113 2.67 -9.48 7.12
C PHE A 113 1.75 -10.69 6.93
N LEU A 114 2.30 -11.90 7.00
CA LEU A 114 1.52 -13.15 6.87
C LEU A 114 0.64 -13.44 8.09
N ARG A 115 0.97 -12.83 9.24
CA ARG A 115 0.21 -13.00 10.48
C ARG A 115 -0.94 -12.01 10.62
N LYS A 116 -0.94 -10.93 9.83
CA LYS A 116 -2.06 -9.99 9.82
C LYS A 116 -3.31 -10.68 9.28
N PRO A 117 -4.46 -10.54 9.94
CA PRO A 117 -5.70 -11.10 9.42
C PRO A 117 -6.03 -10.48 8.06
N PRO A 118 -6.71 -11.22 7.18
CA PRO A 118 -7.25 -10.66 5.94
C PRO A 118 -8.15 -9.46 6.25
N VAL A 119 -8.01 -8.41 5.46
CA VAL A 119 -8.84 -7.23 5.56
C VAL A 119 -10.05 -7.36 4.65
N GLU A 120 -11.22 -6.97 5.16
CA GLU A 120 -12.45 -6.96 4.39
C GLU A 120 -12.63 -5.59 3.72
N LEU A 121 -12.78 -5.62 2.40
CA LEU A 121 -12.95 -4.44 1.57
C LEU A 121 -14.37 -4.44 1.02
N GLU A 122 -15.21 -3.54 1.52
CA GLU A 122 -16.60 -3.40 1.11
C GLU A 122 -16.76 -2.48 -0.11
N ALA A 123 -17.84 -2.69 -0.88
CA ALA A 123 -18.21 -1.84 -2.02
C ALA A 123 -18.33 -0.36 -1.63
N GLY A 124 -17.68 0.53 -2.38
CA GLY A 124 -17.76 1.97 -2.18
C GLY A 124 -16.97 2.51 -0.99
N LYS A 125 -16.20 1.67 -0.28
CA LYS A 125 -15.39 2.06 0.87
C LYS A 125 -13.90 2.13 0.53
N VAL A 126 -13.19 3.01 1.25
CA VAL A 126 -11.72 3.03 1.28
C VAL A 126 -11.25 2.46 2.62
N LEU A 127 -10.52 1.36 2.60
CA LEU A 127 -9.87 0.85 3.80
C LEU A 127 -8.47 1.42 3.93
N CYS A 128 -8.13 1.96 5.10
CA CYS A 128 -6.80 2.46 5.40
C CYS A 128 -5.93 1.39 6.05
N LEU A 129 -4.94 0.86 5.33
CA LEU A 129 -4.00 -0.16 5.85
C LEU A 129 -2.93 0.43 6.78
N GLY A 130 -2.66 1.72 6.68
CA GLY A 130 -1.55 2.38 7.37
C GLY A 130 -0.31 2.53 6.48
N ALA A 131 0.88 2.51 7.08
CA ALA A 131 2.13 2.76 6.37
C ALA A 131 3.07 1.55 6.39
N VAL A 132 3.63 1.21 5.23
CA VAL A 132 4.76 0.30 5.15
C VAL A 132 6.00 1.08 5.57
N GLU A 133 6.59 0.70 6.70
CA GLU A 133 7.83 1.29 7.18
C GLU A 133 9.00 0.39 6.77
N ALA A 134 9.96 0.96 6.04
CA ALA A 134 11.22 0.31 5.72
C ALA A 134 12.36 1.11 6.35
N LYS A 135 13.14 0.47 7.22
CA LYS A 135 14.26 1.09 7.94
C LYS A 135 15.57 0.44 7.56
N LEU A 136 16.42 1.21 6.88
CA LEU A 136 17.79 0.85 6.54
C LEU A 136 18.69 1.07 7.77
N ILE A 137 19.26 -0.02 8.26
CA ILE A 137 20.21 -0.04 9.38
C ILE A 137 21.60 -0.09 8.76
N SER A 138 22.34 1.01 8.91
CA SER A 138 23.73 1.08 8.46
C SER A 138 24.53 -0.03 9.13
N GLY A 139 25.20 -0.85 8.32
CA GLY A 139 26.14 -1.85 8.81
C GLY A 139 27.31 -1.19 9.52
N LEU A 140 27.92 -1.90 10.47
CA LEU A 140 29.26 -1.57 10.94
C LEU A 140 30.24 -1.56 9.75
N PRO A 141 31.38 -0.84 9.82
CA PRO A 141 32.40 -0.90 8.77
C PRO A 141 32.73 -2.35 8.39
N GLY A 142 32.55 -2.70 7.11
CA GLY A 142 32.76 -4.07 6.60
C GLY A 142 31.55 -5.02 6.67
N ARG A 143 30.38 -4.57 7.14
CA ARG A 143 29.11 -5.33 7.05
C ARG A 143 28.16 -4.69 6.07
N GLU A 144 27.45 -5.53 5.31
CA GLU A 144 26.35 -5.07 4.48
C GLU A 144 25.24 -4.45 5.35
N PRO A 145 24.59 -3.37 4.89
CA PRO A 145 23.47 -2.77 5.59
C PRO A 145 22.32 -3.77 5.68
N SER A 146 21.64 -3.79 6.83
CA SER A 146 20.44 -4.61 7.02
C SER A 146 19.19 -3.76 6.90
N LEU A 147 18.06 -4.40 6.58
CA LEU A 147 16.80 -3.72 6.38
C LEU A 147 15.71 -4.39 7.23
N THR A 148 14.96 -3.57 7.95
CA THR A 148 13.75 -4.01 8.66
C THR A 148 12.53 -3.43 7.97
N ILE A 149 11.52 -4.26 7.72
CA ILE A 149 10.27 -3.83 7.08
C ILE A 149 9.11 -4.25 7.99
N ARG A 150 8.17 -3.34 8.22
CA ARG A 150 6.95 -3.59 9.00
C ARG A 150 5.76 -2.81 8.44
N LEU A 151 4.55 -3.21 8.82
CA LEU A 151 3.32 -2.46 8.58
C LEU A 151 2.95 -1.78 9.89
N ASP A 152 2.95 -0.45 9.89
CA ASP A 152 2.41 0.35 10.97
C ASP A 152 0.94 0.70 10.66
N ASP A 153 0.04 -0.09 11.24
CA ASP A 153 -1.40 0.05 11.15
C ASP A 153 -2.01 0.71 12.41
N SER A 154 -1.17 1.39 13.20
CA SER A 154 -1.64 2.12 14.38
C SER A 154 -2.69 3.18 14.01
N PHE A 155 -3.55 3.52 14.98
CA PHE A 155 -4.57 4.55 14.80
C PHE A 155 -3.97 5.87 14.30
N ALA A 156 -2.87 6.30 14.92
CA ALA A 156 -2.17 7.54 14.56
C ALA A 156 -1.69 7.52 13.09
N THR A 157 -1.07 6.42 12.65
CA THR A 157 -0.58 6.29 11.28
C THR A 157 -1.72 6.19 10.27
N ARG A 158 -2.80 5.47 10.59
CA ARG A 158 -4.01 5.44 9.73
C ARG A 158 -4.65 6.82 9.60
N ARG A 159 -4.70 7.57 10.69
CA ARG A 159 -5.23 8.94 10.72
C ARG A 159 -4.37 9.89 9.89
N GLU A 160 -3.06 9.89 10.12
CA GLU A 160 -2.08 10.71 9.38
C GLU A 160 -2.17 10.44 7.87
N LEU A 161 -2.28 9.17 7.48
CA LEU A 161 -2.44 8.75 6.10
C LEU A 161 -3.71 9.35 5.47
N LEU A 162 -4.86 9.23 6.13
CA LEU A 162 -6.12 9.78 5.61
C LEU A 162 -6.10 11.32 5.56
N GLU A 163 -5.58 11.99 6.59
CA GLU A 163 -5.42 13.45 6.60
C GLU A 163 -4.53 13.93 5.45
N ARG A 164 -3.41 13.23 5.19
CA ARG A 164 -2.51 13.53 4.07
C ARG A 164 -3.20 13.34 2.72
N LEU A 165 -3.89 12.22 2.51
CA LEU A 165 -4.65 11.97 1.28
C LEU A 165 -5.72 13.05 1.06
N ILE A 166 -6.41 13.48 2.12
CA ILE A 166 -7.44 14.54 2.01
C ILE A 166 -6.80 15.89 1.69
N LYS A 167 -5.70 16.23 2.36
CA LYS A 167 -4.94 17.47 2.10
C LYS A 167 -4.41 17.50 0.67
N ASP A 168 -3.88 16.39 0.18
CA ASP A 168 -3.29 16.29 -1.16
C ASP A 168 -4.32 16.56 -2.26
N MET A 169 -5.63 16.39 -2.01
CA MET A 169 -6.70 16.75 -2.97
C MET A 169 -6.73 18.25 -3.33
N VAL A 170 -6.34 19.11 -2.39
CA VAL A 170 -6.44 20.58 -2.52
C VAL A 170 -5.08 21.27 -2.60
N ASP A 171 -3.98 20.54 -2.43
CA ASP A 171 -2.63 21.09 -2.46
C ASP A 171 -2.16 21.33 -3.92
N PRO A 172 -1.92 22.59 -4.34
CA PRO A 172 -1.50 22.89 -5.72
C PRO A 172 -0.09 22.39 -6.05
N SER A 173 0.75 22.10 -5.05
CA SER A 173 2.09 21.54 -5.25
C SER A 173 2.06 20.05 -5.62
N VAL A 174 0.93 19.38 -5.39
CA VAL A 174 0.70 17.98 -5.73
C VAL A 174 0.35 17.87 -7.22
N PRO A 175 0.96 16.93 -7.97
CA PRO A 175 0.67 16.79 -9.40
C PRO A 175 -0.80 16.55 -9.70
N ALA A 176 -1.29 17.22 -10.74
CA ALA A 176 -2.71 17.22 -11.11
C ALA A 176 -3.28 15.80 -11.29
N GLN A 177 -2.53 14.87 -11.85
CA GLN A 177 -2.95 13.48 -11.99
C GLN A 177 -3.23 12.80 -10.64
N HIS A 178 -2.33 12.97 -9.67
CA HIS A 178 -2.50 12.41 -8.33
C HIS A 178 -3.69 13.04 -7.63
N ARG A 179 -3.79 14.37 -7.69
CA ARG A 179 -4.94 15.12 -7.18
C ARG A 179 -6.28 14.66 -7.75
N ASN A 180 -6.37 14.54 -9.08
CA ASN A 180 -7.59 14.12 -9.76
C ASN A 180 -7.98 12.68 -9.38
N ASN A 181 -6.99 11.79 -9.22
CA ASN A 181 -7.25 10.44 -8.71
C ASN A 181 -7.84 10.50 -7.30
N LEU A 182 -7.25 11.26 -6.37
CA LEU A 182 -7.77 11.40 -5.01
C LEU A 182 -9.16 12.05 -4.97
N LEU A 183 -9.44 13.03 -5.83
CA LEU A 183 -10.76 13.65 -5.94
C LEU A 183 -11.85 12.64 -6.31
N SER A 184 -11.53 11.64 -7.14
CA SER A 184 -12.46 10.53 -7.45
C SER A 184 -12.83 9.69 -6.22
N TRP A 185 -12.00 9.72 -5.17
CA TRP A 185 -12.20 9.02 -3.90
C TRP A 185 -12.71 9.92 -2.76
N SER A 186 -12.94 11.21 -3.01
CA SER A 186 -13.21 12.22 -1.96
C SER A 186 -14.32 11.82 -0.98
N ARG A 187 -15.45 11.29 -1.48
CA ARG A 187 -16.57 10.84 -0.63
C ARG A 187 -16.18 9.66 0.26
N SER A 188 -15.53 8.65 -0.32
CA SER A 188 -15.11 7.45 0.40
C SER A 188 -14.01 7.75 1.42
N LEU A 189 -13.04 8.61 1.07
CA LEU A 189 -11.99 9.05 2.00
C LEU A 189 -12.56 9.80 3.22
N ASN A 190 -13.49 10.73 3.00
CA ASN A 190 -14.15 11.45 4.10
C ASN A 190 -14.98 10.52 5.00
N ARG A 191 -15.69 9.55 4.39
CA ARG A 191 -16.41 8.51 5.16
C ARG A 191 -15.43 7.69 6.00
N SER A 192 -14.36 7.17 5.40
CA SER A 192 -13.35 6.37 6.11
C SER A 192 -12.68 7.15 7.24
N PHE A 193 -12.42 8.44 7.04
CA PHE A 193 -11.87 9.30 8.09
C PHE A 193 -12.86 9.47 9.26
N SER A 194 -14.15 9.68 8.95
CA SER A 194 -15.21 9.78 9.96
C SER A 194 -15.39 8.47 10.76
N GLU A 195 -15.35 7.34 10.07
CA GLU A 195 -15.39 6.00 10.67
C GLU A 195 -14.19 5.76 11.59
N LEU A 196 -12.98 6.12 11.15
CA LEU A 196 -11.77 6.03 11.96
C LEU A 196 -11.91 6.88 13.24
N LEU A 197 -12.32 8.14 13.16
CA LEU A 197 -12.53 8.99 14.34
C LEU A 197 -13.63 8.44 15.28
N ALA A 198 -14.58 7.66 14.78
CA ALA A 198 -15.57 6.99 15.61
C ALA A 198 -14.98 5.77 16.35
N GLU A 199 -13.95 5.09 15.81
CA GLU A 199 -13.21 4.04 16.51
C GLU A 199 -12.49 4.58 17.74
N GLU A 200 -11.90 5.78 17.67
CA GLU A 200 -11.19 6.43 18.78
C GLU A 200 -12.08 6.68 20.00
N LYS A 201 -13.37 6.95 19.75
CA LYS A 201 -14.36 7.26 20.79
C LYS A 201 -14.98 6.03 21.42
N LYS A 202 -14.76 4.83 20.88
CA LYS A 202 -15.23 3.60 21.52
C LYS A 202 -14.31 3.30 22.69
N PRO A 203 -14.81 3.27 23.94
CA PRO A 203 -13.97 2.86 25.07
C PRO A 203 -13.47 1.44 24.76
N THR A 204 -12.15 1.25 24.81
CA THR A 204 -11.53 -0.08 24.89
C THR A 204 -12.23 -0.81 26.02
N ARG A 205 -13.11 -1.76 25.67
CA ARG A 205 -13.72 -2.62 26.68
C ARG A 205 -12.57 -3.39 27.35
N PRO A 206 -12.45 -3.30 28.68
CA PRO A 206 -11.47 -4.11 29.43
C PRO A 206 -11.77 -5.61 29.27
#